data_AF-A7ASS9-F1
#
_entry.id   AF-A7ASS9-F1
#
_cell.length_a   1.000
_cell.length_b   1.000
_cell.length_c   1.000
_cell.angle_alpha   90.00
_cell.angle_beta   90.00
_cell.angle_gamma   90.00
#
_symmetry.space_group_name_H-M   'P 1'
#
loop_
_entity.id
_entity.type
_entity.pdbx_description
1 polymer ?
#
loop_
_entity_poly.entity_id
_entity_poly.type
_entity_poly.pdbx_seq_one_letter_code
_entity_poly.pdbx_strand_id
1 'polypeptide(L)'
;MEDTERCLFSGVSDTMDCLFRSCVPRAESDEAPCNPSNAKDDDYRKEELKQLVGIFASRAQKFLNCTRILLETEEFKKARYRLDCNLRTLTVEGEHVPLEIHLSDVKAVYGFEDLQLLDAYDSFLRSNIIQKLSQDDRDRLAIVEYKKGSADCQLILLEQEIETSDPLITVLRILQMHAMKHGSSA
;
A
#
# COMPACT_ATOMS: atom_id res chain seq x y z
N MET A 1 13.96 21.51 -18.29
CA MET A 1 13.58 20.84 -17.03
C MET A 1 12.41 19.89 -17.32
N GLU A 2 12.55 19.04 -18.36
CA GLU A 2 11.44 18.30 -19.00
C GLU A 2 11.71 16.78 -19.08
N ASP A 3 12.95 16.32 -18.82
CA ASP A 3 13.32 14.90 -18.93
C ASP A 3 12.95 14.07 -17.70
N THR A 4 12.83 14.70 -16.53
CA THR A 4 12.49 14.00 -15.28
C THR A 4 11.04 13.53 -15.30
N GLU A 5 10.11 14.29 -15.88
CA GLU A 5 8.69 13.94 -15.91
C GLU A 5 8.40 12.76 -16.84
N ARG A 6 9.12 12.63 -17.97
CA ARG A 6 8.96 11.48 -18.90
C ARG A 6 9.46 10.16 -18.30
N CYS A 7 10.47 10.21 -17.43
CA CYS A 7 10.96 9.03 -16.70
C CYS A 7 9.96 8.58 -15.61
N LEU A 8 9.26 9.51 -14.97
CA LEU A 8 8.31 9.21 -13.89
C LEU A 8 7.07 8.46 -14.41
N PHE A 9 6.52 8.86 -15.55
CA PHE A 9 5.34 8.20 -16.13
C PHE A 9 5.66 6.87 -16.83
N SER A 10 6.83 6.74 -17.47
CA SER A 10 7.20 5.50 -18.17
C SER A 10 7.45 4.33 -17.20
N GLY A 11 8.21 4.54 -16.12
CA GLY A 11 8.51 3.48 -15.15
C GLY A 11 7.27 2.96 -14.40
N VAL A 12 6.31 3.85 -14.10
CA VAL A 12 5.02 3.45 -13.49
C VAL A 12 4.16 2.69 -14.48
N SER A 13 4.07 3.18 -15.73
CA SER A 13 3.27 2.54 -16.77
C SER A 13 3.77 1.13 -17.07
N ASP A 14 5.09 0.95 -17.23
CA ASP A 14 5.70 -0.36 -17.49
C ASP A 14 5.48 -1.33 -16.31
N THR A 15 5.60 -0.84 -15.08
CA THR A 15 5.35 -1.63 -13.87
C THR A 15 3.87 -1.98 -13.74
N MET A 16 2.95 -1.06 -14.07
CA MET A 16 1.51 -1.31 -14.11
C MET A 16 1.13 -2.33 -15.17
N ASP A 17 1.72 -2.25 -16.35
CA ASP A 17 1.47 -3.24 -17.39
C ASP A 17 1.94 -4.64 -16.95
N CYS A 18 3.09 -4.75 -16.27
CA CYS A 18 3.50 -5.99 -15.62
C CYS A 18 2.51 -6.46 -14.52
N LEU A 19 2.13 -5.57 -13.60
CA LEU A 19 1.23 -5.83 -12.47
C LEU A 19 -0.07 -6.51 -12.92
N PHE A 20 -0.66 -5.99 -13.99
CA PHE A 20 -1.98 -6.40 -14.44
C PHE A 20 -1.95 -7.40 -15.60
N ARG A 21 -0.80 -7.67 -16.22
CA ARG A 21 -0.62 -8.76 -17.19
C ARG A 21 -0.50 -10.12 -16.51
N SER A 22 0.07 -10.18 -15.30
CA SER A 22 0.17 -11.40 -14.47
C SER A 22 -1.14 -11.82 -13.79
N CYS A 23 -2.18 -10.99 -13.85
CA CYS A 23 -3.53 -11.29 -13.32
C CYS A 23 -4.46 -11.95 -14.35
N VAL A 24 -3.94 -12.36 -15.51
CA VAL A 24 -4.69 -13.10 -16.52
C VAL A 24 -4.59 -14.59 -16.16
N PRO A 25 -5.68 -15.29 -15.82
CA PRO A 25 -5.67 -16.75 -15.88
C PRO A 25 -5.36 -17.08 -17.33
N ARG A 26 -4.24 -17.76 -17.59
CA ARG A 26 -4.10 -18.50 -18.85
C ARG A 26 -5.30 -19.43 -18.86
N ALA A 27 -6.24 -19.17 -19.77
CA ALA A 27 -7.29 -20.11 -20.09
C ALA A 27 -6.62 -21.33 -20.73
N GLU A 28 -6.08 -22.21 -19.88
CA GLU A 28 -5.84 -23.59 -20.27
C GLU A 28 -7.23 -24.18 -20.46
N SER A 29 -7.50 -24.52 -21.71
CA SER A 29 -8.77 -25.03 -22.20
C SER A 29 -9.18 -26.26 -21.42
N ASP A 30 -10.27 -26.18 -20.67
CA ASP A 30 -11.23 -27.27 -20.57
C ASP A 30 -12.59 -26.73 -20.11
N GLU A 31 -13.63 -27.36 -20.67
CA GLU A 31 -14.95 -26.81 -20.95
C GLU A 31 -15.78 -26.38 -19.72
N ALA A 32 -16.21 -25.11 -19.67
CA ALA A 32 -17.45 -24.68 -19.03
C ALA A 32 -17.93 -23.35 -19.66
N PRO A 33 -19.23 -23.16 -19.95
CA PRO A 33 -19.73 -21.92 -20.54
C PRO A 33 -19.75 -20.82 -19.46
N CYS A 34 -18.68 -20.04 -19.39
CA CYS A 34 -18.65 -18.81 -18.59
C CYS A 34 -19.52 -17.75 -19.27
N ASN A 35 -20.53 -17.26 -18.53
CA ASN A 35 -21.39 -16.18 -18.97
C ASN A 35 -20.55 -14.94 -19.40
N PRO A 36 -20.78 -14.39 -20.62
CA PRO A 36 -20.04 -13.23 -21.13
C PRO A 36 -20.30 -11.92 -20.39
N SER A 37 -21.19 -11.91 -19.39
CA SER A 37 -21.44 -10.76 -18.50
C SER A 37 -20.31 -10.55 -17.49
N ASN A 38 -19.72 -11.62 -16.94
CA ASN A 38 -18.74 -11.51 -15.87
C ASN A 38 -17.38 -11.02 -16.37
N ALA A 39 -17.01 -11.37 -17.62
CA ALA A 39 -15.74 -10.94 -18.21
C ALA A 39 -15.66 -9.41 -18.41
N LYS A 40 -16.79 -8.76 -18.70
CA LYS A 40 -16.84 -7.29 -18.87
C LYS A 40 -16.68 -6.55 -17.54
N ASP A 41 -17.27 -7.08 -16.47
CA ASP A 41 -17.16 -6.50 -15.13
C ASP A 41 -15.74 -6.68 -14.56
N ASP A 42 -15.10 -7.82 -14.85
CA ASP A 42 -13.72 -8.09 -14.42
C ASP A 42 -12.70 -7.20 -15.14
N ASP A 43 -12.85 -6.98 -16.45
CA ASP A 43 -12.00 -6.06 -17.20
C ASP A 43 -12.19 -4.61 -16.76
N TYR A 44 -13.42 -4.20 -16.46
CA TYR A 44 -13.73 -2.85 -15.97
C TYR A 44 -13.10 -2.59 -14.59
N ARG A 45 -13.28 -3.51 -13.64
CA ARG A 45 -12.66 -3.42 -12.30
C ARG A 45 -11.14 -3.39 -12.35
N LYS A 46 -10.55 -4.16 -13.25
CA LYS A 46 -9.11 -4.18 -13.48
C LYS A 46 -8.59 -2.83 -13.95
N GLU A 47 -9.33 -2.16 -14.84
CA GLU A 47 -8.98 -0.84 -15.33
C GLU A 47 -9.15 0.24 -14.24
N GLU A 48 -10.19 0.16 -13.41
CA GLU A 48 -10.34 1.03 -12.24
C GLU A 48 -9.17 0.89 -11.25
N LEU A 49 -8.74 -0.35 -10.96
CA LEU A 49 -7.60 -0.61 -10.08
C LEU A 49 -6.29 -0.10 -10.68
N LYS A 50 -6.08 -0.26 -11.99
CA LYS A 50 -4.94 0.33 -12.69
C LYS A 50 -4.91 1.85 -12.55
N GLN A 51 -6.04 2.50 -12.77
CA GLN A 51 -6.14 3.95 -12.65
C GLN A 51 -5.89 4.39 -11.20
N LEU A 52 -6.45 3.69 -10.21
CA LEU A 52 -6.21 3.98 -8.80
C LEU A 52 -4.73 3.87 -8.45
N VAL A 53 -4.08 2.76 -8.81
CA VAL A 53 -2.65 2.54 -8.57
C VAL A 53 -1.82 3.60 -9.30
N GLY A 54 -2.13 3.91 -10.56
CA GLY A 54 -1.40 4.90 -11.34
C GLY A 54 -1.51 6.32 -10.77
N ILE A 55 -2.72 6.76 -10.44
CA ILE A 55 -2.96 8.08 -9.84
C ILE A 55 -2.26 8.16 -8.49
N PHE A 56 -2.46 7.17 -7.62
CA PHE A 56 -1.84 7.16 -6.30
C PHE A 56 -0.32 7.11 -6.39
N ALA A 57 0.24 6.21 -7.19
CA ALA A 57 1.69 6.09 -7.38
C ALA A 57 2.31 7.40 -7.87
N SER A 58 1.70 8.04 -8.87
CA SER A 58 2.20 9.32 -9.41
C SER A 58 2.21 10.43 -8.36
N ARG A 59 1.25 10.43 -7.41
CA ARG A 59 1.21 11.35 -6.28
C ARG A 59 2.24 10.96 -5.22
N ALA A 60 2.28 9.69 -4.83
CA ALA A 60 3.20 9.15 -3.84
C ALA A 60 4.67 9.36 -4.23
N GLN A 61 5.00 9.44 -5.52
CA GLN A 61 6.36 9.78 -5.96
C GLN A 61 6.84 11.18 -5.54
N LYS A 62 5.92 12.12 -5.26
CA LYS A 62 6.25 13.51 -4.89
C LYS A 62 6.40 13.74 -3.39
N PHE A 63 6.42 12.66 -2.60
CA PHE A 63 6.21 12.66 -1.16
C PHE A 63 4.83 13.16 -0.76
N LEU A 64 4.12 12.34 0.03
CA LEU A 64 2.86 12.69 0.65
C LEU A 64 3.08 12.88 2.15
N ASN A 65 2.54 13.97 2.71
CA ASN A 65 2.63 14.26 4.12
C ASN A 65 1.80 13.28 4.94
N CYS A 66 2.38 12.82 6.04
CA CYS A 66 1.71 11.94 6.99
C CYS A 66 2.19 12.24 8.43
N THR A 67 1.54 11.61 9.39
CA THR A 67 2.06 11.55 10.76
C THR A 67 2.39 10.12 11.11
N ARG A 68 3.61 9.88 11.58
CA ARG A 68 4.02 8.59 12.11
C ARG A 68 3.69 8.52 13.59
N ILE A 69 2.97 7.47 13.99
CA ILE A 69 2.70 7.20 15.40
C ILE A 69 3.79 6.27 15.95
N LEU A 70 4.41 6.67 17.06
CA LEU A 70 5.35 5.84 17.79
C LEU A 70 4.67 5.35 19.08
N LEU A 71 4.30 4.06 19.12
CA LEU A 71 3.62 3.49 20.28
C LEU A 71 4.50 3.46 21.54
N GLU A 72 5.81 3.25 21.36
CA GLU A 72 6.75 3.14 22.49
C GLU A 72 6.90 4.46 23.25
N THR A 73 6.87 5.59 22.54
CA THR A 73 7.02 6.93 23.12
C THR A 73 5.69 7.66 23.27
N GLU A 74 4.58 7.09 22.79
CA GLU A 74 3.28 7.74 22.64
C GLU A 74 3.37 9.10 21.92
N GLU A 75 4.17 9.18 20.85
CA GLU A 75 4.39 10.42 20.09
C GLU A 75 3.79 10.39 18.68
N PHE A 76 3.32 11.56 18.26
CA PHE A 76 2.93 11.87 16.87
C PHE A 76 4.04 12.65 16.20
N LYS A 77 4.77 12.02 15.28
CA LYS A 77 5.87 12.66 14.55
C LYS A 77 5.44 13.01 13.13
N LYS A 78 5.69 14.26 12.73
CA LYS A 78 5.53 14.65 11.32
C LYS A 78 6.45 13.82 10.45
N ALA A 79 5.90 13.29 9.37
CA ALA A 79 6.62 12.46 8.43
C ALA A 79 6.09 12.71 7.02
N ARG A 80 6.76 12.12 6.05
CA ARG A 80 6.28 12.05 4.67
C ARG A 80 6.71 10.72 4.09
N TYR A 81 5.91 10.15 3.21
CA TYR A 81 6.24 8.90 2.55
C TYR A 81 6.22 9.04 1.04
N ARG A 82 6.96 8.16 0.37
CA ARG A 82 6.91 8.03 -1.08
C ARG A 82 7.01 6.58 -1.53
N LEU A 83 6.47 6.31 -2.70
CA LEU A 83 6.76 5.09 -3.47
C LEU A 83 7.84 5.41 -4.51
N ASP A 84 8.77 4.49 -4.71
CA ASP A 84 9.75 4.60 -5.78
C ASP A 84 9.10 4.44 -7.17
N CYS A 85 9.84 4.77 -8.23
CA CYS A 85 9.31 4.71 -9.60
C CYS A 85 8.93 3.29 -10.05
N ASN A 86 9.52 2.27 -9.43
CA ASN A 86 9.24 0.87 -9.76
C ASN A 86 8.16 0.26 -8.86
N LEU A 87 7.56 1.04 -7.93
CA LEU A 87 6.54 0.57 -7.00
C LEU A 87 6.99 -0.67 -6.20
N ARG A 88 8.26 -0.70 -5.79
CA ARG A 88 8.90 -1.77 -5.03
C ARG A 88 9.30 -1.37 -3.63
N THR A 89 9.47 -0.08 -3.38
CA THR A 89 9.98 0.43 -2.11
C THR A 89 9.11 1.57 -1.62
N LEU A 90 8.57 1.42 -0.42
CA LEU A 90 7.96 2.48 0.37
C LEU A 90 9.06 3.13 1.23
N THR A 91 9.30 4.41 1.04
CA THR A 91 10.23 5.20 1.87
C THR A 91 9.44 6.12 2.76
N VAL A 92 9.72 6.13 4.07
CA VAL A 92 9.15 7.07 5.03
C VAL A 92 10.25 7.91 5.65
N GLU A 93 10.18 9.21 5.43
CA GLU A 93 11.09 10.21 5.98
C GLU A 93 10.45 10.91 7.20
N GLY A 94 11.25 11.12 8.23
CA GLY A 94 10.88 11.87 9.43
C GLY A 94 12.09 12.65 9.95
N GLU A 95 12.23 12.76 11.27
CA GLU A 95 13.38 13.48 11.89
C GLU A 95 14.72 12.72 11.82
N HIS A 96 14.69 11.43 11.46
CA HIS A 96 15.86 10.54 11.47
C HIS A 96 16.12 9.94 10.09
N VAL A 97 17.04 8.98 10.04
CA VAL A 97 17.35 8.21 8.83
C VAL A 97 16.05 7.67 8.22
N PRO A 98 15.83 7.85 6.90
CA PRO A 98 14.66 7.35 6.22
C PRO A 98 14.45 5.85 6.45
N LEU A 99 13.21 5.46 6.70
CA LEU A 99 12.82 4.07 6.76
C LEU A 99 12.44 3.60 5.36
N GLU A 100 13.24 2.70 4.79
CA GLU A 100 12.95 2.05 3.51
C GLU A 100 12.38 0.66 3.76
N ILE A 101 11.23 0.38 3.16
CA ILE A 101 10.51 -0.90 3.25
C ILE A 101 10.32 -1.42 1.84
N HIS A 102 10.93 -2.56 1.52
CA HIS A 102 10.63 -3.27 0.28
C HIS A 102 9.24 -3.91 0.39
N LEU A 103 8.41 -3.74 -0.64
CA LEU A 103 7.04 -4.26 -0.65
C LEU A 103 6.99 -5.80 -0.68
N SER A 104 8.09 -6.47 -1.04
CA SER A 104 8.25 -7.92 -0.86
C SER A 104 8.35 -8.35 0.60
N ASP A 105 8.80 -7.45 1.48
CA ASP A 105 8.95 -7.72 2.91
C ASP A 105 7.69 -7.35 3.70
N VAL A 106 6.74 -6.65 3.07
CA VAL A 106 5.44 -6.33 3.66
C VAL A 106 4.61 -7.61 3.81
N LYS A 107 4.19 -7.88 5.04
CA LYS A 107 3.36 -9.04 5.40
C LYS A 107 1.89 -8.74 5.29
N ALA A 108 1.50 -7.56 5.71
CA ALA A 108 0.12 -7.13 5.71
C ALA A 108 0.03 -5.60 5.83
N VAL A 109 -1.11 -5.09 5.38
CA VAL A 109 -1.47 -3.68 5.52
C VAL A 109 -2.90 -3.62 6.02
N TYR A 110 -3.15 -2.84 7.06
CA TYR A 110 -4.43 -2.76 7.75
C TYR A 110 -4.89 -1.30 7.90
N GLY A 111 -6.19 -1.08 7.75
CA GLY A 111 -6.87 0.10 8.27
C GLY A 111 -7.40 -0.14 9.68
N PHE A 112 -7.89 0.91 10.34
CA PHE A 112 -8.39 0.79 11.71
C PHE A 112 -9.53 -0.23 11.86
N GLU A 113 -10.48 -0.27 10.91
CA GLU A 113 -11.60 -1.22 10.93
C GLU A 113 -11.13 -2.68 10.85
N ASP A 114 -10.09 -2.96 10.04
CA ASP A 114 -9.53 -4.31 9.93
C ASP A 114 -9.02 -4.81 11.28
N LEU A 115 -8.39 -3.94 12.07
CA LEU A 115 -7.83 -4.31 13.38
C LEU A 115 -8.89 -4.73 14.38
N GLN A 116 -10.09 -4.14 14.31
CA GLN A 116 -11.18 -4.43 15.23
C GLN A 116 -11.69 -5.87 15.06
N LEU A 117 -11.37 -6.51 13.93
CA LEU A 117 -11.73 -7.89 13.62
C LEU A 117 -10.63 -8.89 13.98
N LEU A 118 -9.47 -8.41 14.45
CA LEU A 118 -8.28 -9.24 14.68
C LEU A 118 -7.89 -9.26 16.17
N ASP A 119 -8.12 -10.39 16.83
CA ASP A 119 -7.78 -10.59 18.26
C ASP A 119 -6.30 -10.27 18.58
N ALA A 120 -5.40 -10.48 17.62
CA ALA A 120 -3.97 -10.18 17.79
C ALA A 120 -3.69 -8.69 18.07
N TYR A 121 -4.61 -7.80 17.67
CA TYR A 121 -4.48 -6.36 17.78
C TYR A 121 -5.23 -5.75 18.97
N ASP A 122 -5.80 -6.57 19.86
CA ASP A 122 -6.47 -6.10 21.07
C ASP A 122 -5.57 -5.21 21.93
N SER A 123 -4.29 -5.57 22.05
CA SER A 123 -3.31 -4.79 22.81
C SER A 123 -3.04 -3.42 22.17
N PHE A 124 -2.94 -3.37 20.84
CA PHE A 124 -2.78 -2.14 20.07
C PHE A 124 -3.98 -1.21 20.25
N LEU A 125 -5.20 -1.74 20.10
CA LEU A 125 -6.45 -0.98 20.25
C LEU A 125 -6.66 -0.46 21.68
N ARG A 126 -6.03 -1.09 22.67
CA ARG A 126 -6.04 -0.67 24.08
C ARG A 126 -4.96 0.36 24.42
N SER A 127 -4.03 0.65 23.51
CA SER A 127 -3.01 1.67 23.79
C SER A 127 -3.64 3.06 23.91
N ASN A 128 -3.16 3.85 24.87
CA ASN A 128 -3.76 5.14 25.20
C ASN A 128 -3.78 6.09 24.00
N ILE A 129 -2.70 6.09 23.22
CA ILE A 129 -2.56 6.95 22.04
C ILE A 129 -3.59 6.60 20.96
N ILE A 130 -3.88 5.31 20.74
CA ILE A 130 -4.85 4.86 19.74
C ILE A 130 -6.28 5.12 20.22
N GLN A 131 -6.58 4.93 21.51
CA GLN A 131 -7.90 5.24 22.06
C GLN A 131 -8.26 6.72 21.96
N LYS A 132 -7.25 7.61 22.02
CA LYS A 132 -7.42 9.07 21.91
C LYS A 132 -7.63 9.56 20.48
N LEU A 133 -7.42 8.72 19.47
CA LEU A 133 -7.67 9.10 18.08
C LEU A 133 -9.16 9.44 17.88
N SER A 134 -9.41 10.57 17.22
CA SER A 134 -10.74 10.93 16.74
C SER A 134 -11.21 9.95 15.67
N GLN A 135 -12.50 9.98 15.30
CA GLN A 135 -12.99 9.14 14.20
C GLN A 135 -12.25 9.47 12.89
N ASP A 136 -12.11 10.76 12.58
CA ASP A 136 -11.38 11.22 11.39
C ASP A 136 -9.91 10.75 11.38
N ASP A 137 -9.25 10.67 12.53
CA ASP A 137 -7.89 10.11 12.61
C ASP A 137 -7.89 8.59 12.39
N ARG A 138 -8.90 7.87 12.91
CA ARG A 138 -9.02 6.42 12.72
C ARG A 138 -9.24 6.06 11.25
N ASP A 139 -10.06 6.83 10.54
CA ASP A 139 -10.32 6.64 9.11
C ASP A 139 -9.06 6.89 8.26
N ARG A 140 -8.14 7.71 8.77
CA ARG A 140 -6.83 8.02 8.15
C ARG A 140 -5.69 7.14 8.64
N LEU A 141 -5.94 6.16 9.51
CA LEU A 141 -4.92 5.29 10.08
C LEU A 141 -4.60 4.12 9.15
N ALA A 142 -3.33 3.99 8.77
CA ALA A 142 -2.78 2.84 8.07
C ALA A 142 -1.66 2.19 8.87
N ILE A 143 -1.66 0.87 8.91
CA ILE A 143 -0.62 0.06 9.56
C ILE A 143 0.00 -0.85 8.53
N VAL A 144 1.33 -0.80 8.44
CA VAL A 144 2.13 -1.64 7.54
C VAL A 144 2.98 -2.56 8.41
N GLU A 145 2.69 -3.86 8.36
CA GLU A 145 3.56 -4.88 8.94
C GLU A 145 4.58 -5.34 7.91
N TYR A 146 5.85 -5.39 8.30
CA TYR A 146 6.93 -5.77 7.40
C TYR A 146 8.04 -6.51 8.14
N LYS A 147 8.84 -7.27 7.40
CA LYS A 147 10.05 -7.89 7.92
C LYS A 147 11.24 -6.94 7.77
N LYS A 148 12.06 -6.86 8.82
CA LYS A 148 13.39 -6.24 8.76
C LYS A 148 14.42 -7.27 9.21
N GLY A 149 15.00 -7.98 8.24
CA GLY A 149 15.80 -9.17 8.51
C GLY A 149 14.92 -10.30 9.08
N SER A 150 15.22 -10.77 10.29
CA SER A 150 14.43 -11.81 10.96
C SER A 150 13.33 -11.25 11.89
N ALA A 151 13.29 -9.93 12.09
CA ALA A 151 12.36 -9.30 13.01
C ALA A 151 11.10 -8.81 12.28
N ASP A 152 9.97 -8.98 12.95
CA ASP A 152 8.71 -8.40 12.53
C ASP A 152 8.63 -6.97 13.05
N CYS A 153 8.32 -6.04 12.16
CA CYS A 153 8.28 -4.62 12.43
C CYS A 153 6.93 -4.05 11.99
N GLN A 154 6.53 -2.96 12.64
CA GLN A 154 5.29 -2.27 12.34
C GLN A 154 5.58 -0.79 12.08
N LEU A 155 4.91 -0.25 11.06
CA LEU A 155 4.89 1.16 10.76
C LEU A 155 3.43 1.63 10.83
N ILE A 156 3.18 2.67 11.61
CA ILE A 156 1.84 3.23 11.83
C ILE A 156 1.83 4.65 11.31
N LEU A 157 0.93 4.92 10.36
CA LEU A 157 0.81 6.20 9.67
C LEU A 157 -0.61 6.74 9.82
N LEU A 158 -0.71 8.05 9.92
CA LEU A 158 -1.93 8.83 9.76
C LEU A 158 -1.78 9.68 8.49
N GLU A 159 -2.67 9.47 7.53
CA GLU A 159 -2.72 10.26 6.31
C GLU A 159 -3.09 11.73 6.59
N GLN A 160 -2.46 12.66 5.88
CA GLN A 160 -2.78 14.09 5.98
C GLN A 160 -3.27 14.71 4.68
N GLU A 161 -2.90 14.15 3.53
CA GLU A 161 -3.29 14.69 2.22
C GLU A 161 -4.55 14.05 1.63
N ILE A 162 -4.98 12.94 2.20
CA ILE A 162 -6.12 12.15 1.74
C ILE A 162 -7.13 12.05 2.89
N GLU A 163 -8.41 12.17 2.56
CA GLU A 163 -9.50 12.14 3.54
C GLU A 163 -9.57 10.81 4.29
N THR A 164 -9.21 9.70 3.64
CA THR A 164 -9.13 8.36 4.24
C THR A 164 -7.82 7.67 3.88
N SER A 165 -7.48 6.63 4.65
CA SER A 165 -6.32 5.77 4.39
C SER A 165 -6.56 4.71 3.31
N ASP A 166 -7.81 4.53 2.85
CA ASP A 166 -8.18 3.45 1.93
C ASP A 166 -7.37 3.42 0.63
N PRO A 167 -7.05 4.56 -0.02
CA PRO A 167 -6.24 4.54 -1.23
C PRO A 167 -4.82 4.01 -0.96
N LEU A 168 -4.19 4.43 0.13
CA LEU A 168 -2.87 3.93 0.54
C LEU A 168 -2.95 2.42 0.82
N ILE A 169 -3.90 2.00 1.65
CA ILE A 169 -4.06 0.59 2.05
C ILE A 169 -4.29 -0.28 0.82
N THR A 170 -5.22 0.12 -0.05
CA THR A 170 -5.58 -0.62 -1.25
C THR A 170 -4.37 -0.76 -2.18
N VAL A 171 -3.67 0.34 -2.45
CA VAL A 171 -2.50 0.32 -3.35
C VAL A 171 -1.37 -0.52 -2.78
N LEU A 172 -1.04 -0.36 -1.49
CA LEU A 172 0.00 -1.17 -0.86
C LEU A 172 -0.36 -2.66 -0.86
N ARG A 173 -1.62 -3.04 -0.61
CA ARG A 173 -2.08 -4.43 -0.70
C ARG A 173 -1.90 -5.01 -2.11
N ILE A 174 -2.26 -4.25 -3.15
CA ILE A 174 -2.08 -4.67 -4.54
C ILE A 174 -0.60 -4.89 -4.87
N LEU A 175 0.24 -3.91 -4.51
CA LEU A 175 1.66 -3.97 -4.78
C LEU A 175 2.35 -5.10 -3.99
N GLN A 176 1.95 -5.30 -2.73
CA GLN A 176 2.40 -6.41 -1.90
C GLN A 176 2.07 -7.77 -2.53
N MET A 177 0.81 -7.99 -2.93
CA MET A 177 0.38 -9.24 -3.58
C MET A 177 1.20 -9.54 -4.84
N HIS A 178 1.55 -8.52 -5.61
CA HIS A 178 2.39 -8.68 -6.79
C HIS A 178 3.86 -8.94 -6.46
N ALA A 179 4.41 -8.25 -5.48
CA ALA A 179 5.78 -8.46 -5.03
C ALA A 179 5.99 -9.90 -4.53
N MET A 180 5.02 -10.48 -3.83
CA MET A 180 5.04 -11.89 -3.40
C MET A 180 4.99 -12.88 -4.57
N LYS A 181 4.18 -12.61 -5.60
CA LYS A 181 4.09 -13.45 -6.81
C LYS A 181 5.40 -13.48 -7.60
N HIS A 182 6.11 -12.36 -7.67
CA HIS A 182 7.38 -12.27 -8.39
C HIS A 182 8.62 -12.56 -7.54
N GLY A 183 8.52 -12.58 -6.21
CA GLY A 183 9.58 -13.01 -5.29
C GLY A 183 9.75 -14.53 -5.19
N SER A 184 8.84 -15.32 -5.78
CA SER A 184 8.87 -16.80 -5.75
C SER A 184 9.56 -17.44 -6.97
N SER A 185 10.29 -16.65 -7.77
CA SER A 185 11.14 -17.14 -8.86
C SER A 185 12.60 -16.87 -8.54
N ALA A 186 13.17 -17.66 -7.63
CA ALA A 186 14.61 -17.79 -7.42
C ALA A 186 14.94 -19.27 -7.20
#